data_AF-A0A5S9MH46-F1
#
_entry.id   AF-A0A5S9MH46-F1
#
_cell.length_a   1.000
_cell.length_b   1.000
_cell.length_c   1.000
_cell.angle_alpha   90.00
_cell.angle_beta   90.00
_cell.angle_gamma   90.00
#
_symmetry.space_group_name_H-M   'P 1'
#
loop_
_entity.id
_entity.type
_entity.pdbx_description
1 polymer ?
#
loop_
_entity_poly.entity_id
_entity_poly.type
_entity_poly.pdbx_seq_one_letter_code
_entity_poly.pdbx_strand_id
1 'polypeptide(L)' 'MNLDMEGIAVSSGSACTAGSVLPSRVLSAMYGAEAKELTSSVRISFGLGNEEDHVKQAAHKIAAVVKRLAK' A
#
# COMPACT_ATOMS: atom_id res chain seq x y z
N MET A 1 -0.15 -2.87 -8.56
CA MET A 1 -1.09 -2.77 -9.70
C MET A 1 -2.50 -3.29 -9.40
N ASN A 2 -2.70 -4.30 -8.54
CA ASN A 2 -4.04 -4.84 -8.26
C ASN A 2 -5.03 -3.84 -7.61
N LEU A 3 -4.57 -2.98 -6.69
CA LEU A 3 -5.45 -2.01 -6.01
C LEU A 3 -5.88 -0.84 -6.92
N ASP A 4 -5.02 -0.46 -7.87
CA ASP A 4 -5.32 0.58 -8.87
C ASP A 4 -6.46 0.15 -9.81
N MET A 5 -6.47 -1.12 -10.21
CA MET A 5 -7.58 -1.71 -10.99
C MET A 5 -8.91 -1.72 -10.23
N GLU A 6 -8.88 -1.70 -8.90
CA GLU A 6 -10.08 -1.60 -8.04
C GLU A 6 -10.46 -0.12 -7.75
N GLY A 7 -9.75 0.84 -8.34
CA GLY A 7 -9.97 2.28 -8.18
C GLY A 7 -9.41 2.84 -6.87
N ILE A 8 -8.41 2.20 -6.25
CA ILE A 8 -7.80 2.65 -4.99
C ILE A 8 -6.36 3.12 -5.23
N ALA A 9 -6.15 4.42 -5.09
CA ALA A 9 -4.81 5.01 -5.11
C ALA A 9 -4.07 4.72 -3.80
N VAL A 10 -2.90 4.08 -3.90
CA VAL A 10 -2.01 3.75 -2.76
C VAL A 10 -0.55 3.92 -3.15
N SER A 11 0.35 3.87 -2.16
CA SER A 11 1.80 3.89 -2.38
C SER A 11 2.47 2.64 -1.81
N SER A 12 3.47 2.08 -2.49
CA SER A 12 4.21 0.87 -2.06
C SER A 12 5.64 1.17 -1.57
N GLY A 13 5.96 2.43 -1.26
CA GLY A 13 7.32 2.83 -0.85
C GLY A 13 7.39 4.19 -0.16
N SER A 14 8.59 4.78 -0.09
CA SER A 14 8.81 6.15 0.43
C SER A 14 8.25 7.20 -0.53
N ALA A 15 6.93 7.34 -0.54
CA ALA A 15 6.14 8.43 -1.10
C ALA A 15 6.24 8.77 -2.61
N CYS A 16 7.32 8.50 -3.36
CA CYS A 16 7.57 9.32 -4.56
C CYS A 16 8.11 8.69 -5.86
N THR A 17 8.51 7.43 -5.98
CA THR A 17 9.06 6.95 -7.26
C THR A 17 8.09 6.05 -8.02
N ALA A 18 7.30 6.67 -8.90
CA ALA A 18 6.75 5.99 -10.07
C ALA A 18 7.94 5.53 -10.94
N GLY A 19 8.27 4.23 -10.90
CA GLY A 19 9.29 3.62 -11.76
C GLY A 19 10.48 2.96 -11.05
N SER A 20 10.75 3.26 -9.78
CA SER A 20 11.72 2.50 -8.98
C SER A 20 11.20 2.30 -7.55
N VAL A 21 10.84 1.05 -7.24
CA VAL A 21 10.50 0.65 -5.87
C VAL A 21 11.81 0.52 -5.11
N LEU A 22 12.38 1.65 -4.74
CA LEU A 22 13.49 1.67 -3.79
C LEU A 22 12.93 1.32 -2.40
N PRO A 23 13.64 0.48 -1.62
CA PRO A 23 13.22 0.13 -0.28
C PRO A 23 13.05 1.37 0.59
N SER A 24 12.00 1.41 1.41
CA SER A 24 11.78 2.53 2.33
C SER A 24 12.92 2.61 3.34
N ARG A 25 13.67 3.73 3.34
CA ARG A 25 14.74 3.97 4.33
C ARG A 25 14.24 3.84 5.78
N VAL A 26 12.99 4.22 6.05
CA VAL A 26 12.37 4.09 7.38
C VAL A 26 12.16 2.61 7.73
N LEU A 27 11.56 1.83 6.82
CA LEU A 27 11.35 0.40 7.06
C LEU A 27 12.68 -0.36 7.13
N SER A 28 13.71 0.04 6.37
CA SER A 28 15.04 -0.57 6.44
C SER A 28 15.69 -0.33 7.80
N ALA A 29 15.53 0.87 8.37
CA ALA A 29 16.01 1.17 9.71
C ALA A 29 15.24 0.41 10.80
N MET A 30 13.95 0.14 10.59
CA MET A 30 13.10 -0.58 11.56
C MET A 30 13.30 -2.09 11.54
N TYR A 31 13.41 -2.69 10.36
CA TYR A 31 13.37 -4.15 10.18
C TYR A 31 14.68 -4.75 9.64
N GLY A 32 15.62 -3.91 9.19
CA GLY A 32 16.87 -4.33 8.53
C GLY A 32 16.76 -4.34 7.01
N ALA A 33 17.90 -4.37 6.32
CA ALA A 33 17.99 -4.23 4.86
C ALA A 33 17.41 -5.42 4.06
N GLU A 34 17.36 -6.61 4.67
CA GLU A 34 16.91 -7.86 4.04
C GLU A 34 15.47 -8.23 4.44
N ALA A 35 14.75 -7.33 5.11
CA ALA A 35 13.41 -7.57 5.62
C ALA A 35 12.38 -7.67 4.49
N LYS A 36 11.47 -8.65 4.56
CA LYS A 36 10.40 -8.85 3.55
C LYS A 36 9.38 -7.71 3.55
N GLU A 37 9.27 -7.00 4.67
CA GLU A 37 8.41 -5.85 4.90
C GLU A 37 8.75 -4.70 3.94
N LEU A 38 10.00 -4.62 3.48
CA LEU A 38 10.47 -3.58 2.56
C LEU A 38 9.76 -3.62 1.21
N THR A 39 9.38 -4.81 0.74
CA THR A 39 8.80 -5.04 -0.58
C THR A 39 7.31 -5.41 -0.53
N SER A 40 6.78 -5.69 0.67
CA SER A 40 5.38 -6.06 0.90
C SER A 40 4.55 -4.98 1.59
N SER A 41 5.13 -3.81 1.86
CA SER A 41 4.41 -2.69 2.48
C SER A 41 3.50 -1.93 1.52
N VAL A 42 2.33 -1.52 2.02
CA VAL A 42 1.40 -0.62 1.35
C VAL A 42 1.05 0.52 2.30
N ARG A 43 1.25 1.77 1.85
CA ARG A 43 0.87 2.98 2.57
C ARG A 43 -0.47 3.49 2.07
N ILE A 44 -1.40 3.64 3.02
CA ILE A 44 -2.69 4.28 2.85
C ILE A 44 -2.63 5.60 3.62
N SER A 45 -3.14 6.67 3.02
CA SER A 45 -3.18 7.99 3.64
C SER A 45 -4.54 8.60 3.39
N PHE A 46 -5.06 9.29 4.41
CA PHE A 46 -6.35 9.97 4.34
C PHE A 46 -6.12 11.48 4.25
N GLY A 47 -7.02 12.18 3.56
CA GLY A 47 -7.08 13.63 3.44
C GLY A 47 -8.47 14.16 3.72
N LEU A 48 -8.63 15.48 3.69
CA LEU A 48 -9.87 16.17 4.06
C LEU A 48 -11.09 15.80 3.18
N GLY A 49 -10.86 15.29 1.97
CA GLY A 49 -11.92 14.84 1.06
C GLY A 49 -12.34 13.38 1.25
N ASN A 50 -11.79 12.67 2.22
CA ASN A 50 -12.24 11.30 2.52
C ASN A 50 -13.48 11.32 3.42
N GLU A 51 -14.35 10.35 3.19
CA GLU A 51 -15.57 10.13 3.97
C GLU A 51 -15.53 8.71 4.51
N GLU A 52 -16.33 8.43 5.54
CA GLU A 52 -16.36 7.10 6.17
C GLU A 52 -16.71 6.00 5.16
N ASP A 53 -17.61 6.28 4.21
CA ASP A 53 -18.00 5.33 3.18
C ASP A 53 -16.83 5.00 2.23
N HIS A 54 -16.02 5.99 1.85
CA HIS A 54 -14.80 5.76 1.07
C HIS A 54 -13.85 4.77 1.77
N VAL A 55 -13.71 4.91 3.10
CA VAL A 55 -12.85 4.01 3.90
C VAL A 55 -13.42 2.60 3.95
N LYS A 56 -14.75 2.45 4.15
CA LYS A 56 -15.42 1.15 4.16
C LYS A 56 -15.29 0.44 2.82
N GLN A 57 -15.54 1.14 1.72
CA GLN A 57 -15.40 0.60 0.37
C GLN A 57 -13.95 0.18 0.09
N ALA A 58 -12.97 1.03 0.46
CA ALA A 58 -11.56 0.72 0.30
C ALA A 58 -11.17 -0.54 1.09
N ALA A 59 -11.62 -0.66 2.35
CA ALA A 59 -11.33 -1.82 3.19
C ALA A 59 -11.85 -3.14 2.58
N HIS A 60 -13.09 -3.16 2.08
CA HIS A 60 -13.66 -4.35 1.44
C HIS A 60 -12.87 -4.77 0.19
N LYS A 61 -12.55 -3.81 -0.68
CA LYS A 61 -11.78 -4.05 -1.91
C LYS A 61 -10.35 -4.51 -1.61
N ILE A 62 -9.67 -3.88 -0.65
CA ILE A 62 -8.32 -4.29 -0.21
C ILE A 62 -8.35 -5.73 0.30
N ALA A 63 -9.31 -6.08 1.16
CA ALA A 63 -9.45 -7.43 1.68
C ALA A 63 -9.68 -8.47 0.58
N ALA A 64 -10.49 -8.15 -0.43
CA ALA A 64 -10.72 -9.02 -1.58
C ALA A 64 -9.44 -9.22 -2.41
N VAL A 65 -8.67 -8.15 -2.66
CA VAL A 65 -7.39 -8.23 -3.38
C VAL A 65 -6.36 -9.05 -2.60
N VAL A 66 -6.23 -8.84 -1.29
CA VAL A 66 -5.31 -9.61 -0.45
C VAL A 66 -5.66 -11.10 -0.46
N LYS A 67 -6.94 -11.46 -0.32
CA LYS A 67 -7.40 -12.86 -0.43
C LYS A 67 -7.09 -13.49 -1.79
N ARG A 68 -7.15 -12.72 -2.87
CA ARG A 68 -6.82 -13.17 -4.23
C ARG A 68 -5.32 -13.43 -4.39
N LEU A 69 -4.47 -12.61 -3.78
CA LEU A 69 -3.00 -12.70 -3.86
C LEU A 69 -2.38 -13.69 -2.87
N ALA A 70 -3.07 -13.99 -1.78
CA ALA A 70 -2.63 -14.94 -0.75
C ALA A 70 -2.99 -16.41 -1.07
N LYS A 71 -3.57 -16.67 -2.24
CA LYS A 71 -3.72 -18.00 -2.83
C LYS A 71 -2.48 -18.33 -3.66
#